data_AF-A0A7V2QFC5-F1
#
_entry.id   AF-A0A7V2QFC5-F1
#
_cell.length_a   1.000
_cell.length_b   1.000
_cell.length_c   1.000
_cell.angle_alpha   90.00
_cell.angle_beta   90.00
_cell.angle_gamma   90.00
#
_symmetry.space_group_name_H-M   'P 1'
#
loop_
_entity.id
_entity.type
_entity.pdbx_description
1 polymer ?
#
loop_
_entity_poly.entity_id
_entity_poly.type
_entity_poly.pdbx_seq_one_letter_code
_entity_poly.pdbx_strand_id
1 'polypeptide(L)'
;MAVLEEMEREARELLKALERGDREAVGVAQRRFSQIITEAWDRYQRGEIEVAVRGLPRVMYQWAMEELPRQVEDPARWPEVRRELARFLRTVQWVVEPEEKG
;
A
#
# COMPACT_ATOMS: atom_id res chain seq x y z
N MET A 1 8.00 -12.49 -8.90
CA MET A 1 7.77 -11.84 -7.59
C MET A 1 6.27 -11.73 -7.42
N ALA A 2 5.74 -12.14 -6.27
CA ALA A 2 4.30 -12.04 -6.02
C ALA A 2 3.94 -10.55 -5.89
N VAL A 3 2.82 -10.12 -6.48
CA VAL A 3 2.35 -8.71 -6.47
C VAL A 3 2.34 -8.09 -5.06
N LEU A 4 2.14 -8.92 -4.04
CA LEU A 4 2.09 -8.52 -2.64
C LEU A 4 3.49 -8.20 -2.07
N GLU A 5 4.52 -8.94 -2.47
CA GLU A 5 5.92 -8.65 -2.10
C GLU A 5 6.35 -7.31 -2.71
N GLU A 6 5.94 -7.07 -3.96
CA GLU A 6 6.21 -5.82 -4.66
C GLU A 6 5.45 -4.65 -4.01
N MET A 7 4.18 -4.86 -3.63
CA MET A 7 3.39 -3.86 -2.90
C MET A 7 4.04 -3.49 -1.56
N GLU A 8 4.53 -4.49 -0.81
CA GLU A 8 5.26 -4.24 0.44
C GLU A 8 6.55 -3.45 0.19
N ARG A 9 7.30 -3.82 -0.86
CA ARG A 9 8.54 -3.12 -1.24
C ARG A 9 8.27 -1.65 -1.57
N GLU A 10 7.30 -1.35 -2.43
CA GLU A 10 6.99 0.04 -2.82
C GLU A 10 6.46 0.85 -1.64
N ALA A 11 5.66 0.26 -0.74
CA ALA A 11 5.23 0.91 0.49
C ALA A 11 6.42 1.27 1.41
N ARG A 12 7.42 0.38 1.52
CA ARG A 12 8.64 0.63 2.29
C ARG A 12 9.51 1.73 1.66
N GLU A 13 9.58 1.79 0.33
CA GLU A 13 10.27 2.89 -0.36
C GLU A 13 9.56 4.23 -0.15
N LEU A 14 8.23 4.25 -0.16
CA LEU A 14 7.46 5.45 0.18
C LEU A 14 7.72 5.90 1.62
N LEU A 15 7.75 4.97 2.59
CA LEU A 15 8.12 5.27 3.98
C LEU A 15 9.51 5.90 4.09
N LYS A 16 10.52 5.32 3.43
CA LYS A 16 11.89 5.86 3.43
C LYS A 16 11.95 7.27 2.84
N ALA A 17 11.21 7.52 1.75
CA ALA A 17 11.15 8.84 1.15
C ALA A 17 10.53 9.88 2.10
N LEU A 18 9.43 9.53 2.77
CA LEU A 18 8.77 10.38 3.77
C LEU A 18 9.68 10.66 4.98
N GLU A 19 10.46 9.68 5.44
CA GLU A 19 11.41 9.84 6.54
C GLU A 19 12.58 10.76 6.20
N ARG A 20 13.02 10.75 4.93
CA ARG A 20 14.15 11.57 4.46
C ARG A 20 13.78 13.02 4.21
N GLY A 21 12.50 13.38 4.17
CA GLY A 21 12.11 14.75 3.88
C GLY A 21 12.09 15.09 2.37
N ASP A 22 12.26 14.11 1.49
CA ASP A 22 12.50 14.33 0.05
C ASP A 22 11.19 14.31 -0.74
N ARG A 23 10.71 15.50 -1.13
CA ARG A 23 9.44 15.66 -1.86
C ARG A 23 9.44 14.98 -3.21
N GLU A 24 10.56 15.01 -3.94
CA GLU A 24 10.64 14.40 -5.27
C GLU A 24 10.59 12.87 -5.14
N ALA A 25 11.38 12.32 -4.22
CA ALA A 25 11.36 10.89 -3.94
C ALA A 25 9.99 10.42 -3.44
N VAL A 26 9.31 11.21 -2.60
CA VAL A 26 7.93 10.91 -2.14
C VAL A 26 6.97 10.83 -3.32
N GLY A 27 7.02 11.80 -4.24
CA GLY A 27 6.16 11.79 -5.42
C GLY A 27 6.43 10.59 -6.34
N VAL A 28 7.69 10.21 -6.54
CA VAL A 28 8.05 9.02 -7.34
C VAL A 28 7.57 7.74 -6.65
N ALA A 29 7.85 7.58 -5.36
CA ALA A 29 7.48 6.39 -4.60
C ALA A 29 5.96 6.23 -4.46
N GLN A 30 5.22 7.33 -4.26
CA GLN A 30 3.76 7.29 -4.20
C GLN A 30 3.16 6.82 -5.52
N ARG A 31 3.64 7.29 -6.68
CA ARG A 31 3.15 6.82 -7.98
C ARG A 31 3.39 5.33 -8.19
N ARG A 32 4.59 4.83 -7.83
CA ARG A 32 4.91 3.40 -7.91
C ARG A 32 4.01 2.58 -6.99
N PHE A 33 3.79 3.06 -5.77
CA PHE A 33 2.90 2.41 -4.82
C PHE A 33 1.45 2.35 -5.33
N SER A 34 0.91 3.43 -5.91
CA SER A 34 -0.43 3.40 -6.51
C SER A 34 -0.54 2.46 -7.72
N GLN A 35 0.52 2.34 -8.53
CA GLN A 35 0.56 1.39 -9.64
C GLN A 35 0.45 -0.06 -9.16
N ILE A 36 1.26 -0.45 -8.18
CA ILE A 36 1.22 -1.82 -7.66
C ILE A 36 -0.06 -2.14 -6.88
N ILE A 37 -0.65 -1.14 -6.21
CA ILE A 37 -1.98 -1.28 -5.57
C ILE A 37 -3.05 -1.57 -6.62
N THR A 38 -2.99 -0.92 -7.78
CA THR A 38 -3.91 -1.17 -8.88
C THR A 38 -3.76 -2.60 -9.40
N GLU A 39 -2.54 -3.07 -9.60
CA GLU A 39 -2.31 -4.45 -10.03
C GLU A 39 -2.77 -5.47 -8.98
N ALA A 40 -2.49 -5.24 -7.70
CA ALA A 40 -2.96 -6.09 -6.62
C ALA A 40 -4.49 -6.14 -6.55
N TRP A 41 -5.15 -5.00 -6.76
CA TRP A 41 -6.60 -4.92 -6.83
C TRP A 41 -7.18 -5.71 -8.01
N ASP A 42 -6.60 -5.59 -9.21
CA ASP A 42 -7.04 -6.34 -10.38
C ASP A 42 -6.89 -7.86 -10.19
N ARG A 43 -5.80 -8.29 -9.56
CA ARG A 43 -5.58 -9.70 -9.20
C ARG A 43 -6.57 -10.18 -8.13
N TYR A 44 -6.86 -9.36 -7.12
CA TYR A 44 -7.91 -9.64 -6.14
C TYR A 44 -9.29 -9.78 -6.80
N GLN A 45 -9.66 -8.87 -7.72
CA GLN A 45 -10.94 -8.94 -8.43
C GLN A 45 -11.07 -10.19 -9.32
N ARG A 46 -9.95 -10.71 -9.82
CA ARG A 46 -9.89 -11.98 -10.57
C ARG A 46 -9.86 -13.23 -9.68
N GLY A 47 -9.83 -13.07 -8.35
CA GLY A 47 -9.74 -14.19 -7.41
C GLY A 47 -8.34 -14.80 -7.30
N GLU A 48 -7.30 -14.10 -7.79
CA GLU A 48 -5.90 -14.54 -7.71
C GLU A 48 -5.24 -14.23 -6.35
N ILE A 49 -5.92 -13.43 -5.51
CA ILE A 49 -5.51 -13.11 -4.14
C ILE A 49 -6.66 -13.48 -3.21
N GLU A 50 -6.40 -14.44 -2.32
CA GLU A 50 -7.33 -14.82 -1.26
C GLU A 50 -7.08 -13.98 -0.01
N VAL A 51 -8.17 -13.62 0.67
CA VAL A 51 -8.13 -12.76 1.85
C VAL A 51 -9.07 -13.27 2.92
N ALA A 52 -8.61 -13.24 4.17
CA ALA A 52 -9.40 -13.68 5.33
C ALA A 52 -10.57 -12.74 5.63
N VAL A 53 -10.40 -11.44 5.34
CA VAL A 53 -11.37 -10.40 5.67
C VAL A 53 -11.95 -9.79 4.41
N ARG A 54 -13.17 -10.19 4.06
CA ARG A 54 -13.91 -9.64 2.92
C ARG A 54 -14.16 -8.15 3.09
N GLY A 55 -14.07 -7.40 2.00
CA GLY A 55 -14.34 -5.95 1.95
C GLY A 55 -13.16 -5.06 2.38
N LEU A 56 -12.24 -5.55 3.20
CA LEU A 56 -11.06 -4.80 3.63
C LEU A 56 -10.12 -4.43 2.46
N PRO A 57 -9.88 -5.29 1.45
CA PRO A 57 -9.10 -4.89 0.27
C PRO A 57 -9.67 -3.68 -0.47
N ARG A 58 -11.01 -3.56 -0.52
CA ARG A 58 -11.66 -2.41 -1.16
C ARG A 58 -11.38 -1.11 -0.40
N VAL A 59 -11.47 -1.15 0.93
CA VAL A 59 -11.17 0.01 1.78
C VAL A 59 -9.71 0.43 1.63
N MET A 60 -8.80 -0.56 1.64
CA MET A 60 -7.36 -0.33 1.46
C MET A 60 -7.04 0.27 0.08
N TYR A 61 -7.67 -0.25 -0.97
CA TYR A 61 -7.56 0.29 -2.33
C TYR A 61 -8.04 1.75 -2.39
N GLN A 62 -9.22 2.05 -1.85
CA GLN A 62 -9.78 3.40 -1.84
C GLN A 62 -8.86 4.38 -1.11
N TRP A 63 -8.37 4.04 0.09
CA TRP A 63 -7.42 4.87 0.81
C TRP A 63 -6.15 5.14 -0.01
N ALA A 64 -5.54 4.10 -0.58
CA ALA A 64 -4.29 4.22 -1.32
C ALA A 64 -4.44 5.03 -2.63
N MET A 65 -5.62 5.02 -3.24
CA MET A 65 -5.88 5.68 -4.53
C MET A 65 -6.50 7.08 -4.39
N GLU A 66 -7.25 7.36 -3.33
CA GLU A 66 -7.99 8.61 -3.17
C GLU A 66 -7.44 9.51 -2.07
N GLU A 67 -7.06 8.93 -0.93
CA GLU A 67 -6.65 9.69 0.25
C GLU A 67 -5.14 9.92 0.27
N LEU A 68 -4.35 8.85 0.19
CA LEU A 68 -2.90 8.89 0.28
C LEU A 68 -2.25 9.92 -0.68
N PRO A 69 -2.65 10.02 -1.98
CA PRO A 69 -2.06 11.00 -2.89
C PRO A 69 -2.25 12.45 -2.41
N ARG A 70 -3.43 12.78 -1.88
CA ARG A 70 -3.72 14.12 -1.34
C ARG A 70 -2.95 14.39 -0.06
N GLN A 71 -2.74 13.38 0.77
CA GLN A 71 -2.01 13.54 2.03
C GLN A 71 -0.50 13.74 1.80
N VAL A 72 0.09 13.06 0.80
CA VAL A 72 1.55 13.20 0.52
C VAL A 72 1.93 14.55 -0.09
N GLU A 73 0.98 15.28 -0.68
CA GLU A 73 1.19 16.64 -1.19
C GLU A 73 1.51 17.66 -0.09
N ASP A 74 1.10 17.39 1.16
CA ASP A 74 1.33 18.25 2.32
C ASP A 74 2.38 17.65 3.28
N PRO A 75 3.61 18.20 3.34
CA PRO A 75 4.63 17.74 4.28
C PRO A 75 4.26 17.83 5.75
N ALA A 76 3.34 18.71 6.13
CA ALA A 76 2.85 18.77 7.51
C ALA A 76 2.12 17.47 7.91
N ARG A 77 1.56 16.74 6.93
CA ARG A 77 0.85 15.48 7.12
C ARG A 77 1.75 14.25 7.06
N TRP A 78 2.99 14.36 6.60
CA TRP A 78 3.88 13.20 6.46
C TRP A 78 4.08 12.36 7.74
N PRO A 79 4.11 12.93 8.96
CA PRO A 79 4.11 12.12 10.19
C PRO A 79 2.87 11.25 10.34
N GLU A 80 1.70 11.72 9.91
CA GLU A 80 0.44 10.96 9.87
C GLU A 80 0.50 9.90 8.78
N VAL A 81 0.86 10.28 7.56
CA VAL A 81 1.00 9.36 6.42
C VAL A 81 1.90 8.17 6.75
N ARG A 82 3.04 8.41 7.42
CA ARG A 82 3.94 7.32 7.87
C ARG A 82 3.25 6.35 8.82
N ARG A 83 2.45 6.84 9.76
CA ARG A 83 1.69 5.98 10.69
C ARG A 83 0.63 5.18 9.95
N GLU A 84 -0.04 5.78 8.97
CA GLU A 84 -1.06 5.11 8.14
C GLU A 84 -0.43 4.04 7.23
N LEU A 85 0.66 4.34 6.53
CA LEU A 85 1.42 3.36 5.73
C LEU A 85 1.94 2.19 6.57
N ALA A 86 2.43 2.46 7.79
CA ALA A 86 2.86 1.39 8.70
C ALA A 86 1.68 0.53 9.16
N ARG A 87 0.49 1.11 9.35
CA ARG A 87 -0.74 0.35 9.64
C ARG A 87 -1.17 -0.46 8.43
N PHE A 88 -1.18 0.13 7.24
CA PHE A 88 -1.48 -0.54 5.98
C PHE A 88 -0.63 -1.80 5.80
N LEU A 89 0.70 -1.69 5.96
CA LEU A 89 1.62 -2.83 5.82
C LEU A 89 1.31 -3.96 6.81
N ARG A 90 1.03 -3.62 8.07
CA ARG A 90 0.60 -4.62 9.04
C ARG A 90 -0.72 -5.25 8.62
N THR A 91 -1.70 -4.45 8.23
CA THR A 91 -3.01 -4.94 7.79
C THR A 91 -2.88 -5.89 6.61
N VAL A 92 -2.05 -5.61 5.61
CA VAL A 92 -1.79 -6.55 4.49
C VAL A 92 -1.34 -7.91 5.03
N GLN A 93 -0.39 -7.94 5.97
CA GLN A 93 0.13 -9.18 6.56
C GLN A 93 -0.94 -9.98 7.32
N TRP A 94 -1.96 -9.33 7.88
CA TRP A 94 -3.06 -9.99 8.58
C TRP A 94 -4.20 -10.43 7.65
N VAL A 95 -4.39 -9.74 6.53
CA VAL A 95 -5.57 -9.86 5.68
C VAL A 95 -5.36 -10.81 4.53
N VAL A 96 -4.14 -10.86 4.00
CA VAL A 96 -3.74 -11.86 3.01
C VAL A 96 -3.58 -13.18 3.76
N GLU A 97 -4.30 -14.21 3.33
CA GLU A 97 -4.07 -15.57 3.84
C GLU A 97 -2.83 -16.17 3.17
N PRO A 98 -1.88 -16.70 3.95
CA PRO A 98 -1.10 -17.85 3.53
C PRO A 98 -1.62 -19.05 4.31
N GLU A 99 -2.64 -19.75 3.80
CA GLU A 99 -2.71 -21.17 4.14
C GLU A 99 -1.99 -21.92 3.03
N GLU A 100 -0.73 -22.28 3.31
CA GLU A 100 -0.12 -23.44 2.66
C GLU A 100 -1.09 -24.62 2.82
N LYS A 101 -1.84 -24.94 1.77
CA LYS A 101 -2.42 -26.28 1.63
C LYS A 101 -1.30 -27.19 1.14
N GLY A 102 -0.47 -27.64 2.08
CA GLY A 102 0.48 -28.75 1.94
C GLY A 102 0.04 -29.92 2.80
#